data_AF-A0AAP7FJ68-F1
#
_entry.id   AF-A0AAP7FJ68-F1
#
_cell.length_a   1.000
_cell.length_b   1.000
_cell.length_c   1.000
_cell.angle_alpha   90.00
_cell.angle_beta   90.00
_cell.angle_gamma   90.00
#
_symmetry.space_group_name_H-M   'P 1'
#
loop_
_entity.id
_entity.type
_entity.pdbx_description
1 polymer ?
#
loop_
_entity_poly.entity_id
_entity_poly.type
_entity_poly.pdbx_seq_one_letter_code
_entity_poly.pdbx_strand_id
1 'polypeptide(L)' 'MITLTDINRRQHYLAPTAIARVQEACTSSQWHGVCAIVHTFDGQVLEVRERAADIAQQCSMRRAE' A
#
# COMPACT_ATOMS: atom_id res chain seq x y z
N MET A 1 -7.23 -4.98 -9.54
CA MET A 1 -7.55 -4.06 -8.43
C MET A 1 -6.90 -4.55 -7.15
N ILE A 2 -6.23 -3.68 -6.41
CA ILE A 2 -5.72 -3.93 -5.06
C ILE A 2 -6.57 -3.09 -4.11
N THR A 3 -6.98 -3.68 -2.99
CA THR A 3 -7.71 -2.97 -1.94
C THR A 3 -6.75 -2.75 -0.77
N LEU A 4 -6.59 -1.51 -0.36
CA LEU A 4 -5.77 -1.11 0.80
C LEU A 4 -6.63 -0.39 1.82
N THR A 5 -6.26 -0.50 3.08
CA THR A 5 -6.96 0.11 4.21
C THR A 5 -6.07 1.16 4.83
N ASP A 6 -6.49 2.43 4.77
CA ASP A 6 -5.74 3.52 5.38
C ASP A 6 -5.82 3.49 6.93
N ILE A 7 -5.01 4.32 7.57
CA ILE A 7 -5.00 4.48 9.03
C ILE A 7 -6.38 4.86 9.61
N ASN A 8 -7.17 5.65 8.87
CA ASN A 8 -8.55 6.04 9.20
C ASN A 8 -9.60 4.97 8.84
N ARG A 9 -9.17 3.75 8.49
CA ARG A 9 -10.03 2.61 8.11
C ARG A 9 -10.83 2.86 6.82
N ARG A 10 -10.42 3.79 5.98
CA ARG A 10 -11.01 3.96 4.65
C ARG A 10 -10.40 2.95 3.69
N GLN A 11 -11.24 2.41 2.80
CA GLN A 11 -10.78 1.52 1.74
C GLN A 11 -10.38 2.33 0.51
N HIS A 12 -9.18 2.07 0.01
CA HIS A 12 -8.67 2.57 -1.25
C HIS A 12 -8.63 1.41 -2.24
N TYR A 13 -9.30 1.59 -3.37
CA TYR A 13 -9.27 0.63 -4.46
C TYR A 13 -8.35 1.18 -5.55
N LEU A 14 -7.24 0.51 -5.79
CA LEU A 14 -6.19 0.98 -6.69
C LEU A 14 -5.98 0.00 -7.84
N ALA A 15 -5.67 0.53 -9.01
CA ALA A 15 -5.04 -0.28 -10.04
C ALA A 15 -3.64 -0.68 -9.56
N PRO A 16 -3.20 -1.94 -9.72
CA PRO A 16 -1.83 -2.35 -9.37
C PRO A 16 -0.76 -1.51 -10.08
N THR A 17 -1.07 -1.04 -11.29
CA THR A 17 -0.21 -0.18 -12.11
C THR A 17 -0.16 1.27 -11.63
N ALA A 18 -1.10 1.71 -10.79
CA ALA A 18 -1.10 3.06 -10.21
C ALA A 18 -0.12 3.18 -9.03
N ILE A 19 0.32 2.06 -8.44
CA ILE A 19 1.28 2.03 -7.35
C ILE A 19 2.70 2.17 -7.92
N ALA A 20 3.36 3.27 -7.59
CA ALA A 20 4.72 3.57 -8.01
C ALA A 20 5.76 2.94 -7.08
N ARG A 21 5.49 2.95 -5.76
CA ARG A 21 6.40 2.41 -4.75
C ARG A 21 5.63 1.97 -3.51
N VAL A 22 6.08 0.88 -2.90
CA VAL A 22 5.65 0.42 -1.57
C VAL A 22 6.87 0.43 -0.65
N GLN A 23 6.72 0.97 0.55
CA GLN A 23 7.76 1.03 1.56
C GLN A 23 7.21 0.50 2.89
N GLU A 24 8.00 -0.28 3.63
CA GLU A 24 7.65 -0.65 4.99
C GLU A 24 7.69 0.58 5.90
N ALA A 25 6.67 0.73 6.74
CA ALA A 25 6.60 1.83 7.69
C ALA A 25 7.66 1.67 8.79
N CYS A 26 8.25 2.76 9.25
CA CYS A 26 9.19 2.72 10.38
C CYS A 26 8.50 2.18 11.64
N THR A 27 9.29 1.63 12.58
CA THR A 27 8.78 1.01 13.81
C THR A 27 7.78 1.91 14.54
N SER A 28 8.08 3.20 14.72
CA SER A 28 7.16 4.14 15.38
C SER A 28 5.78 4.24 14.73
N SER A 29 5.71 4.23 13.39
CA SER A 29 4.44 4.28 12.65
C SER A 29 3.66 2.97 12.80
N GLN A 30 4.35 1.84 12.90
CA GLN A 30 3.73 0.53 13.14
C GLN A 30 3.03 0.45 14.50
N TRP A 31 3.56 1.12 15.54
CA TRP A 31 2.88 1.23 16.83
C TRP A 31 1.51 1.90 16.73
N HIS A 32 1.32 2.78 15.75
CA HIS A 32 0.02 3.42 15.47
C HIS A 32 -0.85 2.62 14.50
N GLY A 33 -0.35 1.49 13.98
CA GLY A 33 -1.07 0.60 13.07
C GLY A 33 -0.82 0.87 11.59
N VAL A 34 0.15 1.71 11.23
CA VAL A 34 0.61 1.89 9.84
C VAL A 34 1.70 0.86 9.56
N CYS A 35 1.43 -0.10 8.68
CA CYS A 35 2.37 -1.17 8.33
C CYS A 35 3.20 -0.84 7.08
N ALA A 36 2.64 -0.04 6.16
CA ALA A 36 3.31 0.34 4.94
C ALA A 36 2.93 1.76 4.48
N ILE A 37 3.80 2.34 3.66
CA ILE A 37 3.61 3.61 2.97
C ILE A 37 3.58 3.31 1.48
N VAL A 38 2.48 3.69 0.82
CA VAL A 38 2.27 3.47 -0.61
C VAL A 38 2.29 4.82 -1.33
N HIS A 39 3.15 4.92 -2.34
CA HIS A 39 3.20 6.06 -3.25
C HIS A 39 2.56 5.70 -4.57
N THR A 40 1.61 6.51 -5.03
CA THR A 40 0.98 6.36 -6.34
C THR A 40 1.63 7.26 -7.38
N PHE A 41 1.41 6.96 -8.67
CA PHE A 41 1.94 7.78 -9.77
C PHE A 41 1.31 9.18 -9.87
N ASP A 42 0.11 9.37 -9.35
CA ASP A 42 -0.55 10.68 -9.26
C ASP A 42 -0.03 11.54 -8.09
N GLY A 43 0.94 11.02 -7.32
CA GLY A 43 1.61 11.75 -6.24
C GLY A 43 0.96 11.60 -4.87
N GLN A 44 -0.05 10.75 -4.73
CA GLN A 44 -0.64 10.44 -3.42
C GLN A 44 0.28 9.56 -2.59
N VAL A 45 0.21 9.80 -1.26
CA VAL A 45 0.88 9.00 -0.24
C VAL A 45 -0.21 8.41 0.65
N LEU A 46 -0.22 7.09 0.78
CA LEU A 46 -1.18 6.35 1.59
C LEU A 46 -0.43 5.63 2.71
N GLU A 47 -0.81 5.92 3.95
CA GLU A 47 -0.39 5.17 5.13
C GLU A 47 -1.39 4.04 5.37
N VAL A 48 -0.95 2.81 5.16
CA VAL A 48 -1.85 1.64 5.08
C VAL A 48 -1.53 0.59 6.13
N ARG A 49 -2.55 -0.21 6.45
CA ARG A 49 -2.50 -1.25 7.50
C ARG A 49 -1.99 -2.59 6.98
N GLU A 50 -2.00 -2.80 5.67
CA GLU A 50 -1.44 -3.98 5.02
C GLU A 50 0.10 -3.96 5.05
N ARG A 51 0.73 -5.14 5.14
CA ARG A 51 2.20 -5.23 5.15
C ARG A 51 2.75 -4.97 3.75
N ALA A 52 3.90 -4.30 3.69
CA ALA A 52 4.54 -3.94 2.42
C ALA A 52 4.78 -5.16 1.51
N ALA A 53 5.18 -6.30 2.07
CA ALA A 53 5.41 -7.55 1.33
C ALA A 53 4.13 -8.10 0.68
N ASP A 54 3.00 -8.10 1.40
CA ASP A 54 1.72 -8.57 0.87
C ASP A 54 1.23 -7.69 -0.29
N ILE A 55 1.43 -6.38 -0.19
CA ILE A 55 1.09 -5.43 -1.25
C ILE A 55 1.98 -5.66 -2.47
N ALA A 56 3.30 -5.81 -2.27
CA ALA A 56 4.25 -6.06 -3.35
C ALA A 56 3.95 -7.37 -4.09
N GLN A 57 3.59 -8.42 -3.36
CA GLN A 57 3.18 -9.70 -3.94
C GLN A 57 1.92 -9.54 -4.80
N GLN A 58 0.89 -8.83 -4.31
CA GLN A 58 -0.34 -8.57 -5.07
C GLN A 58 -0.10 -7.72 -6.32
N CYS A 59 0.82 -6.76 -6.27
CA CYS A 59 1.26 -5.99 -7.44
C CYS A 59 1.98 -6.87 -8.47
N SER A 60 2.78 -7.84 -8.03
CA SER A 60 3.61 -8.67 -8.89
C SER A 60 2.82 -9.77 -9.59
N MET A 61 1.89 -10.43 -8.87
CA MET A 61 1.03 -11.48 -9.42
C MET A 61 0.14 -10.97 -10.57
N ARG A 62 -0.19 -9.68 -10.58
CA ARG A 62 -1.06 -9.05 -11.60
C ARG A 62 -0.30 -8.41 -12.77
N ARG A 63 1.03 -8.53 -12.82
CA ARG A 63 1.86 -8.07 -13.95
C ARG A 63 2.20 -9.18 -14.94
N ALA A 64 1.81 -10.42 -14.65
CA ALA A 64 2.12 -11.60 -15.46
C ALA A 64 0.97 -12.05 -16.40
N GLU A 65 -0.04 -11.20 -16.58
CA GLU A 65 -1.18 -11.41 -17.48
C GLU A 65 -1.10 -10.41 -18.66
#